data_AF-D4CLL9-F1
#
_entry.id   AF-D4CLL9-F1
#
_cell.length_a   1.000
_cell.length_b   1.000
_cell.length_c   1.000
_cell.angle_alpha   90.00
_cell.angle_beta   90.00
_cell.angle_gamma   90.00
#
_symmetry.space_group_name_H-M   'P 1'
#
loop_
_entity.id
_entity.type
_entity.pdbx_description
1 polymer ?
#
loop_
_entity_poly.entity_id
_entity_poly.type
_entity_poly.pdbx_seq_one_letter_code
_entity_poly.pdbx_strand_id
1 'polypeptide(L)'
;MTSIQRKTRRETEDSVQSAITRETLLEMEQKPRTGMQKTFDLLKALSPILAASLALLEYLYLPNHPGNEASYTYAVFLGILLFGNLVFLLFSLRSRLSYYRYLYHAPFRALVFLLLLFYDVLTLKSGILLMPYFPWVDRILNAMISDRGYLLQCTLSSLYLLFCGYFSGLLAGLVSGIACGYNQRINYWIEPFMKLLGAIPSTTWIPIVLVLSASLFRGSVFIIALGVWFSITLSTITGIRNIDKSYYEAARTLGASGVQLIKNVAIPSAVPSIFQGMIQAMSSACTALLVAEMIGVESGLGWYITWQKSWAEYGKMYGAIILICLIFVGVNFILGCIRSRVLRWQEGMVKE
;
A
#
# COMPACT_ATOMS: atom_id res chain seq x y z
N MET A 1 28.26 -25.81 -50.71
CA MET A 1 27.52 -26.05 -49.44
C MET A 1 26.03 -26.01 -49.72
N THR A 2 25.44 -27.21 -49.78
CA THR A 2 24.09 -27.53 -50.28
C THR A 2 22.97 -27.08 -49.33
N SER A 3 21.82 -26.71 -49.90
CA SER A 3 20.61 -26.22 -49.22
C SER A 3 20.15 -27.10 -48.05
N ILE A 4 20.44 -28.40 -48.10
CA ILE A 4 20.15 -29.38 -47.06
C ILE A 4 20.91 -29.04 -45.77
N GLN A 5 22.21 -28.71 -45.83
CA GLN A 5 23.00 -28.38 -44.64
C GLN A 5 22.55 -27.07 -43.98
N ARG A 6 22.02 -26.11 -44.75
CA ARG A 6 21.42 -24.88 -44.19
C ARG A 6 20.10 -25.16 -43.47
N LYS A 7 19.29 -26.09 -43.99
CA LYS A 7 18.02 -26.47 -43.39
C LYS A 7 18.24 -27.23 -42.08
N THR A 8 19.15 -28.21 -42.07
CA THR A 8 19.50 -28.96 -40.86
C THR A 8 20.10 -28.05 -39.78
N ARG A 9 20.96 -27.09 -40.15
CA ARG A 9 21.52 -26.11 -39.21
C ARG A 9 20.46 -25.20 -38.60
N ARG A 10 19.49 -24.72 -39.40
CA ARG A 10 18.36 -23.92 -38.89
C ARG A 10 17.44 -24.72 -37.96
N GLU A 11 17.13 -25.97 -38.30
CA GLU A 11 16.33 -26.85 -37.42
C GLU A 11 17.06 -27.17 -36.10
N THR A 12 18.40 -27.22 -36.12
CA THR A 12 19.23 -27.39 -34.92
C THR A 12 19.27 -26.11 -34.08
N GLU A 13 19.37 -24.93 -34.70
CA GLU A 13 19.33 -23.64 -34.01
C GLU A 13 17.93 -23.38 -33.40
N ASP A 14 16.85 -23.64 -34.13
CA ASP A 14 15.47 -23.47 -33.65
C ASP A 14 15.10 -24.45 -32.53
N SER A 15 15.60 -25.70 -32.59
CA SER A 15 15.39 -26.68 -31.50
C SER A 15 16.18 -26.33 -30.25
N VAL A 16 17.41 -25.84 -30.38
CA VAL A 16 18.21 -25.32 -29.25
C VAL A 16 17.53 -24.09 -28.65
N GLN A 17 17.03 -23.15 -29.46
CA GLN A 17 16.39 -21.92 -28.96
C GLN A 17 15.02 -22.18 -28.31
N SER A 18 14.29 -23.21 -28.76
CA SER A 18 13.03 -23.66 -28.14
C SER A 18 13.22 -24.37 -26.78
N ALA A 19 14.42 -24.92 -26.52
CA ALA A 19 14.74 -25.65 -25.30
C ALA A 19 15.33 -24.76 -24.18
N ILE A 20 15.77 -23.54 -24.52
CA ILE A 20 16.38 -22.64 -23.54
C ILE A 20 15.27 -21.90 -22.76
N THR A 21 15.03 -22.35 -21.54
CA THR A 21 14.17 -21.67 -20.56
C THR A 21 14.84 -20.37 -20.08
N ARG A 22 14.08 -19.37 -19.65
CA ARG A 22 14.62 -18.10 -19.09
C ARG A 22 15.66 -18.35 -17.98
N GLU A 23 15.51 -19.44 -17.24
CA GLU A 23 16.46 -19.90 -16.22
C GLU A 23 17.81 -20.29 -16.82
N THR A 24 17.84 -21.05 -17.92
CA THR A 24 19.07 -21.46 -18.60
C THR A 24 19.81 -20.29 -19.27
N LEU A 25 19.11 -19.25 -19.76
CA LEU A 25 19.76 -18.02 -20.24
C LEU A 25 20.48 -17.28 -19.11
N LEU A 26 19.82 -17.13 -17.96
CA LEU A 26 20.40 -16.46 -16.79
C LEU A 26 21.59 -17.25 -16.21
N GLU A 27 21.57 -18.58 -16.31
CA GLU A 27 22.71 -19.42 -15.91
C GLU A 27 23.91 -19.27 -16.84
N MET A 28 23.68 -19.11 -18.15
CA MET A 28 24.75 -18.86 -19.12
C MET A 28 25.33 -17.44 -19.00
N GLU A 29 24.53 -16.46 -18.56
CA GLU A 29 24.99 -15.09 -18.29
C GLU A 29 25.83 -14.96 -17.00
N GLN A 30 25.67 -15.89 -16.04
CA GLN A 30 26.34 -15.78 -14.74
C GLN A 30 27.67 -16.54 -14.71
N LYS A 31 28.74 -15.80 -14.43
CA LYS A 31 30.09 -16.35 -14.18
C LYS A 31 30.02 -17.43 -13.08
N PRO A 32 30.71 -18.59 -13.23
CA PRO A 32 30.71 -19.64 -12.22
C PRO A 32 31.19 -19.09 -10.87
N ARG A 33 30.36 -19.30 -9.84
CA ARG A 33 30.57 -18.71 -8.51
C ARG A 33 31.72 -19.38 -7.78
N THR A 34 32.60 -18.58 -7.20
CA THR A 34 33.68 -19.02 -6.31
C THR A 34 33.13 -19.59 -5.00
N GLY A 35 33.86 -20.49 -4.36
CA GLY A 35 33.45 -21.10 -3.07
C GLY A 35 33.11 -20.06 -1.99
N MET A 36 33.85 -18.95 -1.95
CA MET A 36 33.62 -17.83 -1.03
C MET A 36 32.28 -17.11 -1.25
N GLN A 37 31.77 -17.06 -2.49
CA GLN A 37 30.46 -16.47 -2.78
C GLN A 37 29.33 -17.37 -2.28
N LYS A 38 29.51 -18.70 -2.38
CA LYS A 38 28.54 -19.68 -1.87
C LYS A 38 28.41 -19.62 -0.35
N THR A 39 29.53 -19.46 0.37
CA THR A 39 29.49 -19.31 1.84
C THR A 39 28.85 -17.99 2.26
N PHE A 40 29.12 -16.89 1.55
CA PHE A 40 28.49 -15.60 1.83
C PHE A 40 26.97 -15.62 1.58
N ASP A 41 26.53 -16.29 0.52
CA ASP A 41 25.11 -16.48 0.24
C ASP A 41 24.43 -17.34 1.30
N LEU A 42 25.11 -18.40 1.78
CA LEU A 42 24.59 -19.20 2.89
C LEU A 42 24.43 -18.37 4.17
N LEU A 43 25.42 -17.54 4.51
CA LEU A 43 25.34 -16.63 5.66
C LEU A 43 24.17 -15.66 5.54
N LYS A 44 23.96 -15.06 4.37
CA LYS A 44 22.82 -14.19 4.11
C LYS A 44 21.50 -14.94 4.26
N ALA A 45 21.40 -16.16 3.71
CA ALA A 45 20.18 -16.94 3.76
C ALA A 45 19.78 -17.32 5.19
N LEU A 46 20.77 -17.61 6.05
CA LEU A 46 20.56 -17.99 7.45
C LEU A 46 20.39 -16.80 8.40
N SER A 47 20.81 -15.59 7.99
CA SER A 47 20.73 -14.39 8.85
C SER A 47 19.37 -14.13 9.50
N PRO A 48 18.19 -14.33 8.84
CA PRO A 48 16.91 -14.07 9.48
C PRO A 48 16.59 -15.11 10.56
N ILE A 49 16.99 -16.36 10.33
CA ILE A 49 16.79 -17.46 11.29
C ILE A 49 17.64 -17.21 12.53
N LEU A 50 18.91 -16.82 12.35
CA LEU A 50 19.80 -16.51 13.46
C LEU A 50 19.27 -15.33 14.29
N ALA A 51 18.83 -14.25 13.64
CA ALA A 51 18.26 -13.09 14.32
C ALA A 51 16.96 -13.43 15.07
N ALA A 52 16.08 -14.23 14.46
CA ALA A 52 14.84 -14.66 15.08
C ALA A 52 15.06 -15.59 16.29
N SER A 53 15.98 -16.55 16.16
CA SER A 53 16.37 -17.44 17.25
C SER A 53 16.97 -16.64 18.41
N LEU A 54 17.82 -15.65 18.10
CA LEU A 54 18.38 -14.76 19.12
C LEU A 54 17.28 -13.98 19.85
N ALA A 55 16.29 -13.43 19.12
CA ALA A 55 15.16 -12.71 19.71
C ALA A 55 14.29 -13.61 20.61
N LEU A 56 14.03 -14.85 20.18
CA LEU A 56 13.28 -15.81 20.99
C LEU A 56 14.03 -16.23 22.26
N LEU A 57 15.34 -16.49 22.14
CA LEU A 57 16.17 -16.86 23.29
C LEU A 57 16.26 -15.72 24.30
N GLU A 58 16.46 -14.50 23.81
CA GLU A 58 16.47 -13.29 24.64
C GLU A 58 15.13 -13.12 25.37
N TYR A 59 14.01 -13.23 24.66
CA TYR A 59 12.70 -13.07 25.28
C TYR A 59 12.43 -14.10 26.38
N LEU A 60 12.76 -15.38 26.15
CA LEU A 60 12.44 -16.50 27.04
C LEU A 60 13.40 -16.67 28.21
N TYR A 61 14.69 -16.39 28.03
CA TYR A 61 15.72 -16.72 29.02
C TYR A 61 16.31 -15.51 29.74
N LEU A 62 16.27 -14.31 29.15
CA LEU A 62 16.78 -13.12 29.82
C LEU A 62 15.77 -12.65 30.87
N PRO A 63 16.18 -12.38 32.13
CA PRO A 63 15.26 -11.89 33.16
C PRO A 63 14.68 -10.52 32.78
N ASN A 64 13.40 -10.31 33.08
CA ASN A 64 12.71 -9.05 32.84
C ASN A 64 13.06 -8.02 33.91
N HIS A 65 12.93 -6.73 33.56
CA HIS A 65 13.05 -5.66 34.55
C HIS A 65 11.98 -5.83 35.65
N PRO A 66 12.31 -5.60 36.94
CA PRO A 66 11.35 -5.70 38.04
C PRO A 66 10.09 -4.88 37.78
N GLY A 67 8.91 -5.49 37.99
CA GLY A 67 7.61 -4.86 37.78
C GLY A 67 7.04 -4.98 36.35
N ASN A 68 7.80 -5.52 35.39
CA ASN A 68 7.29 -5.80 34.05
C ASN A 68 6.80 -7.25 33.95
N GLU A 69 5.54 -7.43 33.56
CA GLU A 69 4.95 -8.75 33.30
C GLU A 69 5.01 -9.07 31.80
N ALA A 70 5.43 -10.29 31.47
CA ALA A 70 5.48 -10.78 30.09
C ALA A 70 4.57 -11.99 29.94
N SER A 71 3.73 -11.98 28.90
CA SER A 71 2.91 -13.13 28.49
C SER A 71 3.64 -13.97 27.44
N TYR A 72 3.04 -15.08 27.01
CA TYR A 72 3.58 -15.88 25.90
C TYR A 72 3.18 -15.36 24.52
N THR A 73 2.37 -14.30 24.44
CA THR A 73 1.79 -13.78 23.19
C THR A 73 2.88 -13.31 22.23
N TYR A 74 3.87 -12.56 22.70
CA TYR A 74 4.98 -12.11 21.85
C TYR A 74 5.90 -13.26 21.41
N ALA A 75 6.14 -14.26 22.27
CA ALA A 75 6.89 -15.46 21.87
C ALA A 75 6.20 -16.21 20.72
N VAL A 76 4.87 -16.37 20.80
CA VAL A 76 4.07 -16.97 19.73
C VAL A 76 4.15 -16.13 18.45
N PHE A 77 4.08 -14.80 18.55
CA PHE A 77 4.23 -13.90 17.41
C PHE A 77 5.60 -14.05 16.71
N LEU A 78 6.70 -14.03 17.47
CA LEU A 78 8.04 -14.28 16.93
C LEU A 78 8.15 -15.67 16.30
N GLY A 79 7.54 -16.69 16.93
CA GLY A 79 7.46 -18.05 16.40
C GLY A 79 6.74 -18.13 15.05
N ILE A 80 5.62 -17.42 14.88
CA ILE A 80 4.89 -17.35 13.61
C ILE A 80 5.75 -16.68 12.53
N LEU A 81 6.44 -15.58 12.85
CA LEU A 81 7.34 -14.90 11.90
C LEU A 81 8.50 -15.79 11.49
N LEU A 82 9.11 -16.51 12.45
CA LEU A 82 10.18 -17.47 12.19
C LEU A 82 9.68 -18.62 11.32
N PHE A 83 8.52 -19.20 11.64
CA PHE A 83 7.91 -20.25 10.84
C PHE A 83 7.64 -19.80 9.41
N GLY A 84 7.07 -18.60 9.22
CA GLY A 84 6.88 -18.01 7.90
C GLY A 84 8.19 -17.85 7.12
N ASN A 85 9.26 -17.41 7.79
CA ASN A 85 10.58 -17.32 7.19
C ASN A 85 11.14 -18.68 6.74
N LEU A 86 10.98 -19.71 7.57
CA LEU A 86 11.37 -21.09 7.26
C LEU A 86 10.60 -21.64 6.05
N VAL A 87 9.29 -21.39 5.97
CA VAL A 87 8.47 -21.78 4.81
C VAL A 87 8.99 -21.11 3.53
N PHE A 88 9.31 -19.81 3.59
CA PHE A 88 9.89 -19.11 2.44
C PHE A 88 11.27 -19.66 2.07
N LEU A 89 12.11 -20.00 3.05
CA LEU A 89 13.42 -20.61 2.79
C LEU A 89 13.25 -21.98 2.11
N LEU A 90 12.36 -22.83 2.62
CA LEU A 90 12.07 -24.15 2.03
C LEU A 90 11.54 -24.02 0.60
N PHE A 91 10.61 -23.09 0.36
CA PHE A 91 10.11 -22.81 -0.98
C PHE A 91 11.21 -22.29 -1.91
N SER A 92 12.16 -21.52 -1.37
CA SER A 92 13.29 -20.99 -2.14
C SER A 92 14.24 -22.09 -2.65
N LEU A 93 14.29 -23.25 -2.00
CA LEU A 93 15.10 -24.40 -2.44
C LEU A 93 14.55 -25.07 -3.71
N ARG A 94 13.30 -24.80 -4.09
CA ARG A 94 12.64 -25.41 -5.25
C ARG A 94 13.20 -24.91 -6.59
N SER A 95 13.67 -23.67 -6.66
CA SER A 95 14.25 -23.10 -7.88
C SER A 95 15.33 -22.06 -7.56
N ARG A 96 16.38 -22.00 -8.39
CA ARG A 96 17.47 -21.03 -8.20
C ARG A 96 16.99 -19.58 -8.24
N LEU A 97 15.99 -19.28 -9.07
CA LEU A 97 15.39 -17.95 -9.14
C LEU A 97 14.69 -17.55 -7.83
N SER A 98 13.94 -18.48 -7.23
CA SER A 98 13.30 -18.26 -5.93
C SER A 98 14.33 -18.13 -4.81
N TYR A 99 15.42 -18.88 -4.87
CA TYR A 99 16.56 -18.74 -3.96
C TYR A 99 17.20 -17.35 -4.03
N TYR A 100 17.41 -16.81 -5.24
CA TYR A 100 17.94 -15.45 -5.39
C TYR A 100 16.98 -14.37 -4.87
N ARG A 101 15.68 -14.54 -5.12
CA ARG A 101 14.67 -13.64 -4.57
C ARG A 101 14.65 -13.70 -3.04
N TYR A 102 14.81 -14.88 -2.46
CA TYR A 102 14.93 -15.06 -1.01
C TYR A 102 16.18 -14.37 -0.47
N LEU A 103 17.36 -14.60 -1.07
CA LEU A 103 18.62 -13.97 -0.68
C LEU A 103 18.57 -12.45 -0.72
N TYR A 104 17.91 -11.88 -1.73
CA TYR A 104 17.76 -10.44 -1.87
C TYR A 104 16.96 -9.82 -0.71
N HIS A 105 15.89 -10.48 -0.26
CA HIS A 105 15.06 -9.99 0.85
C HIS A 105 15.51 -10.48 2.23
N ALA A 106 16.43 -11.44 2.34
CA ALA A 106 16.87 -12.01 3.61
C ALA A 106 17.45 -10.96 4.58
N PRO A 107 18.38 -10.06 4.19
CA PRO A 107 18.91 -9.04 5.11
C PRO A 107 17.83 -8.14 5.70
N PHE A 108 16.82 -7.78 4.92
CA PHE A 108 15.69 -6.99 5.40
C PHE A 108 14.87 -7.74 6.45
N ARG A 109 14.61 -9.04 6.24
CA ARG A 109 13.90 -9.86 7.24
C ARG A 109 14.70 -10.02 8.52
N ALA A 110 16.02 -10.19 8.42
CA ALA A 110 16.90 -10.24 9.59
C ALA A 110 16.88 -8.90 10.36
N LEU A 111 16.92 -7.77 9.64
CA LEU A 111 16.79 -6.44 10.22
C LEU A 111 15.50 -6.29 11.02
N VAL A 112 14.36 -6.78 10.51
CA VAL A 112 13.09 -6.73 11.25
C VAL A 112 13.17 -7.48 12.59
N PHE A 113 13.74 -8.69 12.62
CA PHE A 113 13.93 -9.42 13.88
C PHE A 113 14.90 -8.70 14.83
N LEU A 114 15.98 -8.13 14.31
CA LEU A 114 16.93 -7.36 15.11
C LEU A 114 16.30 -6.09 15.70
N LEU A 115 15.44 -5.40 14.96
CA LEU A 115 14.70 -4.24 15.46
C LEU A 115 13.71 -4.63 16.57
N LEU A 116 13.00 -5.75 16.39
CA LEU A 116 12.09 -6.29 17.41
C LEU A 116 12.83 -6.70 18.68
N LEU A 117 13.96 -7.39 18.54
CA LEU A 117 14.86 -7.72 19.65
C LEU A 117 15.36 -6.46 20.35
N PHE A 118 15.89 -5.51 19.59
CA PHE A 118 16.43 -4.27 20.14
C PHE A 118 15.36 -3.49 20.91
N TYR A 119 14.14 -3.43 20.38
CA TYR A 119 13.02 -2.77 21.05
C TYR A 119 12.59 -3.49 22.34
N ASP A 120 12.53 -4.83 22.35
CA ASP A 120 12.20 -5.61 23.55
C ASP A 120 13.26 -5.44 24.64
N VAL A 121 14.54 -5.48 24.27
CA VAL A 121 15.66 -5.23 25.19
C VAL A 121 15.56 -3.83 25.81
N LEU A 122 15.26 -2.80 25.02
CA LEU A 122 15.13 -1.42 25.50
C LEU A 122 13.91 -1.20 26.42
N THR A 123 12.85 -1.98 26.24
CA THR A 123 11.58 -1.83 26.97
C THR A 123 11.46 -2.83 28.11
N LEU A 124 11.25 -4.11 27.80
CA LEU A 124 10.95 -5.17 28.75
C LEU A 124 12.15 -5.53 29.64
N LYS A 125 13.36 -5.62 29.06
CA LYS A 125 14.54 -6.11 29.79
C LYS A 125 15.30 -5.02 30.55
N SER A 126 15.64 -3.92 29.88
CA SER A 126 16.52 -2.88 30.46
C SER A 126 15.76 -1.75 31.16
N GLY A 127 14.48 -1.55 30.83
CA GLY A 127 13.67 -0.46 31.39
C GLY A 127 14.16 0.95 31.01
N ILE A 128 15.04 1.08 30.00
CA ILE A 128 15.54 2.38 29.52
C ILE A 128 14.37 3.20 28.94
N LEU A 129 13.49 2.53 28.20
CA LEU A 129 12.25 3.12 27.69
C LEU A 129 11.12 2.92 28.71
N LEU A 130 10.68 4.03 29.29
CA LEU A 130 9.77 4.04 30.43
C LEU A 130 8.31 3.87 30.02
N MET A 131 7.57 3.12 30.86
CA MET A 131 6.11 3.12 30.85
C MET A 131 5.57 4.46 31.37
N PRO A 132 4.38 4.90 30.90
CA PRO A 132 3.48 4.20 30.00
C PRO A 132 3.75 4.44 28.51
N TYR A 133 4.65 5.37 28.16
CA TYR A 133 4.86 5.84 26.78
C TYR A 133 5.39 4.78 25.81
N PHE A 134 6.23 3.87 26.28
CA PHE A 134 6.86 2.83 25.45
C PHE A 134 6.47 1.42 25.95
N PRO A 135 5.25 0.95 25.66
CA PRO A 135 4.84 -0.41 25.99
C PRO A 135 5.62 -1.42 25.13
N TRP A 136 6.14 -2.49 25.74
CA TRP A 136 6.77 -3.58 24.99
C TRP A 136 5.77 -4.29 24.07
N VAL A 137 6.28 -4.99 23.06
CA VAL A 137 5.46 -5.58 21.98
C VAL A 137 4.40 -6.54 22.51
N ASP A 138 4.73 -7.34 23.53
CA ASP A 138 3.77 -8.25 24.17
C ASP A 138 2.53 -7.51 24.71
N ARG A 139 2.71 -6.36 25.37
CA ARG A 139 1.58 -5.56 25.89
C ARG A 139 0.70 -5.00 24.76
N ILE A 140 1.32 -4.58 23.65
CA ILE A 140 0.58 -4.12 22.46
C ILE A 140 -0.25 -5.26 21.85
N LEU A 141 0.35 -6.44 21.67
CA LEU A 141 -0.33 -7.60 21.10
C LEU A 141 -1.47 -8.09 22.01
N ASN A 142 -1.24 -8.17 23.32
CA ASN A 142 -2.30 -8.55 24.27
C ASN A 142 -3.44 -7.53 24.27
N ALA A 143 -3.15 -6.23 24.19
CA ALA A 143 -4.16 -5.19 24.07
C ALA A 143 -5.00 -5.31 22.78
N MET A 144 -4.38 -5.69 21.65
CA MET A 144 -5.12 -5.95 20.41
C MET A 144 -6.03 -7.18 20.52
N ILE A 145 -5.58 -8.21 21.24
CA ILE A 145 -6.36 -9.44 21.45
C ILE A 145 -7.51 -9.19 22.43
N SER A 146 -7.27 -8.47 23.53
CA SER A 146 -8.28 -8.16 24.54
C SER A 146 -9.41 -7.31 23.96
N ASP A 147 -9.06 -6.26 23.21
CA ASP A 147 -10.01 -5.27 22.71
C ASP A 147 -10.45 -5.58 21.27
N ARG A 148 -10.18 -6.80 20.76
CA ARG A 148 -10.45 -7.21 19.37
C ARG A 148 -11.88 -6.91 18.90
N GLY A 149 -12.87 -7.07 19.78
CA GLY A 149 -14.28 -6.82 19.45
C GLY A 149 -14.54 -5.33 19.22
N TYR A 150 -13.97 -4.49 20.08
CA TYR A 150 -14.11 -3.03 19.98
C TYR A 150 -13.31 -2.48 18.79
N LEU A 151 -12.08 -2.98 18.59
CA LEU A 151 -11.24 -2.64 17.44
C LEU A 151 -11.92 -3.00 16.11
N LEU A 152 -12.64 -4.13 16.03
CA LEU A 152 -13.41 -4.51 14.85
C LEU A 152 -14.55 -3.52 14.59
N GLN A 153 -15.30 -3.13 15.61
CA GLN A 153 -16.36 -2.13 15.48
C GLN A 153 -15.80 -0.78 15.01
N CYS A 154 -14.71 -0.31 15.62
CA CYS A 154 -14.02 0.91 15.18
C CYS A 154 -13.53 0.80 13.74
N THR A 155 -12.98 -0.35 13.35
CA THR A 155 -12.54 -0.61 11.97
C THR A 155 -13.68 -0.49 10.97
N LEU A 156 -14.84 -1.08 11.28
CA LEU A 156 -16.01 -1.01 10.42
C LEU A 156 -16.52 0.44 10.28
N SER A 157 -16.58 1.19 11.39
CA SER A 157 -16.94 2.60 11.36
C SER A 157 -15.98 3.42 10.50
N SER A 158 -14.67 3.18 10.62
CA SER A 158 -13.65 3.86 9.81
C SER A 158 -13.76 3.54 8.33
N LEU A 159 -13.95 2.27 7.98
CA LEU A 159 -14.13 1.87 6.58
C LEU A 159 -15.42 2.45 5.99
N TYR A 160 -16.51 2.44 6.75
CA TYR A 160 -17.77 3.03 6.32
C TYR A 160 -17.62 4.53 6.04
N LEU A 161 -17.05 5.27 6.99
CA LEU A 161 -16.79 6.71 6.84
C LEU A 161 -15.86 7.00 5.65
N LEU A 162 -14.78 6.24 5.51
CA LEU A 162 -13.81 6.35 4.41
C LEU A 162 -14.49 6.17 3.07
N PHE A 163 -15.25 5.09 2.88
CA PHE A 163 -15.87 4.78 1.59
C PHE A 163 -17.02 5.74 1.26
N CYS A 164 -17.80 6.20 2.25
CA CYS A 164 -18.80 7.24 2.03
C CYS A 164 -18.15 8.53 1.50
N GLY A 165 -17.08 9.00 2.13
CA GLY A 165 -16.32 10.18 1.67
C GLY A 165 -15.63 9.94 0.32
N TYR A 166 -15.03 8.78 0.14
CA TYR A 166 -14.31 8.44 -1.09
C TYR A 166 -15.24 8.35 -2.30
N PHE A 167 -16.36 7.61 -2.22
CA PHE A 167 -17.25 7.47 -3.37
C PHE A 167 -18.01 8.77 -3.68
N SER A 168 -18.39 9.56 -2.68
CA SER A 168 -19.02 10.87 -2.92
C SER A 168 -18.05 11.84 -3.61
N GLY A 169 -16.80 11.92 -3.14
CA GLY A 169 -15.75 12.72 -3.78
C GLY A 169 -15.37 12.22 -5.17
N LEU A 170 -15.32 10.89 -5.37
CA LEU A 170 -15.03 10.26 -6.67
C LEU A 170 -16.09 10.62 -7.71
N LEU A 171 -17.37 10.47 -7.36
CA LEU A 171 -18.47 10.81 -8.26
C LEU A 171 -18.47 12.29 -8.62
N ALA A 172 -18.36 13.17 -7.62
CA ALA A 172 -18.27 14.60 -7.85
C ALA A 172 -17.05 14.94 -8.72
N GLY A 173 -15.90 14.34 -8.43
CA GLY A 173 -14.63 14.63 -9.09
C GLY A 173 -14.58 14.14 -10.53
N LEU A 174 -15.19 13.00 -10.83
CA LEU A 174 -15.34 12.51 -12.20
C LEU A 174 -16.24 13.45 -13.01
N VAL A 175 -17.38 13.87 -12.44
CA VAL A 175 -18.31 14.77 -13.11
C VAL A 175 -17.64 16.12 -13.40
N SER A 176 -17.02 16.76 -12.41
CA SER A 176 -16.30 18.03 -12.62
C SER A 176 -15.08 17.86 -13.52
N GLY A 177 -14.32 16.78 -13.37
CA GLY A 177 -13.12 16.51 -14.15
C GLY A 177 -13.42 16.33 -15.63
N ILE A 178 -14.45 15.56 -15.97
CA ILE A 178 -14.90 15.36 -17.36
C ILE A 178 -15.45 16.68 -17.93
N ALA A 179 -16.27 17.40 -17.16
CA ALA A 179 -16.87 18.66 -17.60
C ALA A 179 -15.81 19.74 -17.87
N CYS A 180 -14.85 19.93 -16.97
CA CYS A 180 -13.74 20.87 -17.14
C CYS A 180 -12.74 20.45 -18.22
N GLY A 181 -12.45 19.15 -18.33
CA GLY A 181 -11.52 18.62 -19.31
C GLY A 181 -12.02 18.83 -20.74
N TYR A 182 -13.32 18.67 -20.97
CA TYR A 182 -13.93 18.79 -22.30
C TYR A 182 -14.40 20.21 -22.64
N ASN A 183 -14.90 21.00 -21.66
CA ASN A 183 -15.47 22.32 -21.91
C ASN A 183 -14.66 23.45 -21.25
N GLN A 184 -13.98 24.24 -22.08
CA GLN A 184 -13.16 25.36 -21.63
C GLN A 184 -13.95 26.44 -20.88
N ARG A 185 -15.25 26.62 -21.17
CA ARG A 185 -16.11 27.58 -20.46
C ARG A 185 -16.37 27.13 -19.02
N ILE A 186 -16.59 25.84 -18.80
CA ILE A 186 -16.77 25.29 -17.45
C ILE A 186 -15.46 25.37 -16.69
N ASN A 187 -14.34 25.03 -17.34
CA ASN A 187 -13.03 25.14 -16.74
C ASN A 187 -12.71 26.57 -16.28
N TYR A 188 -13.07 27.60 -17.06
CA TYR A 188 -12.85 29.00 -16.67
C TYR A 188 -13.46 29.35 -15.30
N TRP A 189 -14.64 28.83 -14.98
CA TRP A 189 -15.31 29.08 -13.70
C TRP A 189 -14.81 28.17 -12.57
N ILE A 190 -14.45 26.93 -12.85
CA ILE A 190 -14.05 25.94 -11.83
C ILE A 190 -12.56 26.02 -11.49
N GLU A 191 -11.71 26.41 -12.43
CA GLU A 191 -10.25 26.48 -12.27
C GLU A 191 -9.79 27.37 -11.10
N PRO A 192 -10.38 28.56 -10.83
CA PRO A 192 -10.03 29.35 -9.66
C PRO A 192 -10.29 28.60 -8.34
N PHE A 193 -11.42 27.89 -8.24
CA PHE A 193 -11.74 27.08 -7.05
C PHE A 193 -10.77 25.90 -6.92
N MET A 194 -10.40 25.25 -8.02
CA MET A 194 -9.38 24.20 -7.99
C MET A 194 -8.01 24.72 -7.54
N LYS A 195 -7.60 25.91 -7.98
CA LYS A 195 -6.34 26.52 -7.54
C LYS A 195 -6.37 26.88 -6.06
N LEU A 196 -7.49 27.42 -5.58
CA LEU A 196 -7.67 27.79 -4.18
C LEU A 196 -7.72 26.56 -3.27
N LEU A 197 -8.62 25.61 -3.58
CA LEU A 197 -8.84 24.40 -2.78
C LEU A 197 -7.68 23.41 -2.93
N GLY A 198 -6.96 23.42 -4.06
CA GLY A 198 -5.82 22.56 -4.31
C GLY A 198 -4.54 22.96 -3.56
N ALA A 199 -4.39 24.23 -3.21
CA ALA A 199 -3.23 24.71 -2.46
C ALA A 199 -3.29 24.35 -0.97
N ILE A 200 -4.50 24.11 -0.44
CA ILE A 200 -4.74 23.88 0.99
C ILE A 200 -5.16 22.43 1.19
N PRO A 201 -4.51 21.66 2.08
CA PRO A 201 -4.95 20.31 2.43
C PRO A 201 -6.41 20.29 2.87
N SER A 202 -7.16 19.24 2.48
CA SER A 202 -8.58 19.13 2.88
C SER A 202 -8.77 19.14 4.40
N THR A 203 -7.81 18.61 5.15
CA THR A 203 -7.81 18.58 6.62
C THR A 203 -7.80 19.96 7.28
N THR A 204 -7.27 20.99 6.61
CA THR A 204 -7.26 22.37 7.16
C THR A 204 -8.67 22.92 7.33
N TRP A 205 -9.64 22.42 6.55
CA TRP A 205 -11.03 22.87 6.59
C TRP A 205 -11.84 22.25 7.74
N ILE A 206 -11.27 21.31 8.51
CA ILE A 206 -11.96 20.59 9.60
C ILE A 206 -12.72 21.54 10.54
N PRO A 207 -12.11 22.59 11.13
CA PRO A 207 -12.79 23.41 12.13
C PRO A 207 -14.05 24.10 11.57
N ILE A 208 -13.94 24.64 10.35
CA ILE A 208 -15.04 25.35 9.69
C ILE A 208 -16.15 24.37 9.31
N VAL A 209 -15.78 23.23 8.72
CA VAL A 209 -16.74 22.23 8.26
C VAL A 209 -17.49 21.61 9.44
N LEU A 210 -16.79 21.28 10.54
CA LEU A 210 -17.45 20.69 11.70
C LEU A 210 -18.47 21.65 12.35
N VAL A 211 -18.17 22.95 12.41
CA VAL A 211 -19.10 23.97 12.94
C VAL A 211 -20.31 24.17 12.02
N LEU A 212 -20.10 24.16 10.71
CA LEU A 212 -21.19 24.37 9.74
C LEU A 212 -22.01 23.11 9.47
N SER A 213 -21.44 21.92 9.71
CA SER A 213 -22.12 20.65 9.46
C SER A 213 -23.15 20.37 10.54
N ALA A 214 -24.33 19.91 10.11
CA ALA A 214 -25.39 19.47 11.04
C ALA A 214 -25.03 18.21 11.84
N SER A 215 -24.00 17.46 11.43
CA SER A 215 -23.54 16.25 12.08
C SER A 215 -22.06 16.03 11.80
N LEU A 216 -21.31 15.67 12.84
CA LEU A 216 -19.88 15.35 12.77
C LEU A 216 -19.56 14.32 11.70
N PHE A 217 -20.41 13.30 11.54
CA PHE A 217 -20.27 12.30 10.48
C PHE A 217 -20.31 12.93 9.08
N ARG A 218 -21.30 13.79 8.81
CA ARG A 218 -21.45 14.45 7.51
C ARG A 218 -20.31 15.41 7.22
N GLY A 219 -19.84 16.14 8.24
CA GLY A 219 -18.67 17.02 8.13
C GLY A 219 -17.42 16.23 7.75
N SER A 220 -17.15 15.12 8.43
CA SER A 220 -16.02 14.23 8.11
C SER A 220 -16.11 13.63 6.71
N VAL A 221 -17.30 13.17 6.29
CA VAL A 221 -17.53 12.72 4.91
C VAL A 221 -17.20 13.80 3.90
N PHE A 222 -17.63 15.05 4.13
CA PHE A 222 -17.36 16.18 3.24
C PHE A 222 -15.85 16.47 3.10
N ILE A 223 -15.10 16.40 4.19
CA ILE A 223 -13.65 16.69 4.19
C ILE A 223 -12.87 15.62 3.43
N ILE A 224 -13.24 14.35 3.62
CA ILE A 224 -12.69 13.23 2.84
C ILE A 224 -13.06 13.42 1.36
N ALA A 225 -14.32 13.71 1.07
CA ALA A 225 -14.82 13.92 -0.28
C ALA A 225 -14.12 15.09 -0.98
N LEU A 226 -13.79 16.18 -0.28
CA LEU A 226 -13.11 17.35 -0.83
C LEU A 226 -11.68 17.01 -1.31
N GLY A 227 -10.92 16.25 -0.51
CA GLY A 227 -9.57 15.81 -0.90
C GLY A 227 -9.58 14.85 -2.10
N VAL A 228 -10.55 13.92 -2.11
CA VAL A 228 -10.76 12.97 -3.21
C VAL A 228 -11.21 13.69 -4.48
N TRP A 229 -12.19 14.58 -4.36
CA TRP A 229 -12.74 15.38 -5.44
C TRP A 229 -11.63 16.14 -6.18
N PHE A 230 -10.74 16.80 -5.44
CA PHE A 230 -9.63 17.55 -6.03
C PHE A 230 -8.69 16.66 -6.85
N SER A 231 -8.22 15.56 -6.24
CA SER A 231 -7.28 14.64 -6.88
C SER A 231 -7.88 14.00 -8.15
N ILE A 232 -9.13 13.53 -8.09
CA ILE A 232 -9.82 12.94 -9.24
C ILE A 232 -10.07 13.98 -10.32
N THR A 233 -10.56 15.17 -9.97
CA THR A 233 -10.86 16.23 -10.94
C THR A 233 -9.59 16.60 -11.71
N LEU A 234 -8.48 16.82 -11.00
CA LEU A 234 -7.22 17.21 -11.61
C LEU A 234 -6.68 16.11 -12.55
N SER A 235 -6.59 14.86 -12.09
CA SER A 235 -6.09 13.77 -12.93
C SER A 235 -6.99 13.49 -14.14
N THR A 236 -8.30 13.68 -14.00
CA THR A 236 -9.25 13.53 -15.11
C THR A 236 -9.10 14.65 -16.15
N ILE A 237 -8.96 15.90 -15.71
CA ILE A 237 -8.70 17.05 -16.62
C ILE A 237 -7.41 16.82 -17.40
N THR A 238 -6.33 16.45 -16.71
CA THR A 238 -5.04 16.18 -17.35
C THR A 238 -5.13 14.99 -18.29
N GLY A 239 -5.84 13.92 -17.92
CA GLY A 239 -6.07 12.77 -18.77
C GLY A 239 -6.79 13.11 -20.06
N ILE A 240 -7.85 13.93 -19.99
CA ILE A 240 -8.63 14.33 -21.18
C ILE A 240 -7.84 15.29 -22.08
N ARG A 241 -7.11 16.24 -21.49
CA ARG A 241 -6.33 17.25 -22.25
C ARG A 241 -5.08 16.71 -22.93
N ASN A 242 -4.52 15.61 -22.42
CA ASN A 242 -3.33 14.97 -23.00
C ASN A 242 -3.66 14.03 -24.18
N ILE A 243 -4.94 13.84 -24.52
CA ILE A 243 -5.35 13.03 -25.67
C ILE A 243 -4.94 13.77 -26.95
N ASP A 244 -4.27 13.06 -27.86
CA ASP A 244 -3.91 13.60 -29.17
C ASP A 244 -5.18 14.00 -29.94
N LYS A 245 -5.14 15.20 -30.54
CA LYS A 245 -6.22 15.76 -31.35
C LYS A 245 -6.60 14.83 -32.51
N SER A 246 -5.65 14.03 -33.01
CA SER A 246 -5.87 13.05 -34.07
C SER A 246 -6.99 12.04 -33.74
N TYR A 247 -7.13 11.61 -32.49
CA TYR A 247 -8.21 10.72 -32.05
C TYR A 247 -9.59 11.38 -32.14
N TYR A 248 -9.67 12.66 -31.77
CA TYR A 248 -10.92 13.42 -31.87
C TYR A 248 -11.29 13.71 -33.34
N GLU A 249 -10.31 14.00 -34.18
CA GLU A 249 -10.52 14.23 -35.62
C GLU A 249 -10.97 12.95 -36.32
N ALA A 250 -10.31 11.81 -36.06
CA ALA A 250 -10.70 10.51 -36.61
C ALA A 250 -12.11 10.08 -36.16
N ALA A 251 -12.49 10.33 -34.91
CA ALA A 251 -13.85 10.05 -34.45
C ALA A 251 -14.89 10.94 -35.14
N ARG A 252 -14.56 12.21 -35.41
CA ARG A 252 -15.45 13.13 -36.14
C ARG A 252 -15.62 12.74 -37.61
N THR A 253 -14.57 12.24 -38.28
CA THR A 253 -14.70 11.74 -39.67
C THR A 253 -15.60 10.50 -39.76
N LEU A 254 -15.68 9.71 -38.69
CA LEU A 254 -16.63 8.59 -38.54
C LEU A 254 -18.04 9.03 -38.07
N GLY A 255 -18.30 10.33 -37.96
CA GLY A 255 -19.62 10.89 -37.60
C GLY A 255 -19.87 11.05 -36.10
N ALA A 256 -18.88 10.82 -35.23
CA ALA A 256 -19.06 11.02 -33.79
C ALA A 256 -19.19 12.51 -33.43
N SER A 257 -20.21 12.87 -32.64
CA SER A 257 -20.43 14.25 -32.18
C SER A 257 -20.81 14.36 -30.70
N GLY A 258 -20.45 15.50 -30.09
CA GLY A 258 -20.81 15.87 -28.71
C GLY A 258 -20.49 14.78 -27.67
N VAL A 259 -21.54 14.21 -27.08
CA VAL A 259 -21.45 13.18 -26.02
C VAL A 259 -20.78 11.90 -26.53
N GLN A 260 -20.88 11.58 -27.81
CA GLN A 260 -20.21 10.40 -28.38
C GLN A 260 -18.69 10.54 -28.33
N LEU A 261 -18.15 11.74 -28.58
CA LEU A 261 -16.71 12.00 -28.44
C LEU A 261 -16.27 11.82 -26.98
N ILE A 262 -17.10 12.25 -26.02
CA ILE A 262 -16.79 12.09 -24.60
C ILE A 262 -16.78 10.61 -24.21
N LYS A 263 -17.87 9.89 -24.50
CA LYS A 263 -18.04 8.49 -24.06
C LYS A 263 -17.13 7.51 -24.79
N ASN A 264 -16.85 7.74 -26.07
CA ASN A 264 -16.14 6.77 -26.91
C ASN A 264 -14.65 7.11 -27.12
N VAL A 265 -14.24 8.37 -26.89
CA VAL A 265 -12.85 8.80 -27.08
C VAL A 265 -12.26 9.36 -25.78
N ALA A 266 -12.88 10.39 -25.20
CA ALA A 266 -12.29 11.09 -24.06
C ALA A 266 -12.19 10.20 -22.81
N ILE A 267 -13.30 9.57 -22.39
CA ILE A 267 -13.34 8.74 -21.19
C ILE A 267 -12.42 7.52 -21.34
N PRO A 268 -12.53 6.68 -22.40
CA PRO A 268 -11.68 5.49 -22.55
C PRO A 268 -10.19 5.81 -22.55
N SER A 269 -9.79 6.88 -23.24
CA SER A 269 -8.38 7.30 -23.32
C SER A 269 -7.88 7.93 -22.00
N ALA A 270 -8.76 8.54 -21.21
CA ALA A 270 -8.42 9.12 -19.91
C ALA A 270 -8.47 8.11 -18.74
N VAL A 271 -9.00 6.90 -18.92
CA VAL A 271 -9.12 5.87 -17.86
C VAL A 271 -7.80 5.65 -17.09
N PRO A 272 -6.62 5.53 -17.73
CA PRO A 272 -5.36 5.35 -17.00
C PRO A 272 -5.06 6.51 -16.04
N SER A 273 -5.27 7.74 -16.49
CA SER A 273 -5.09 8.95 -15.67
C SER A 273 -6.13 9.05 -14.56
N ILE A 274 -7.39 8.67 -14.84
CA ILE A 274 -8.45 8.60 -13.82
C ILE A 274 -8.06 7.63 -12.71
N PHE A 275 -7.58 6.42 -13.04
CA PHE A 275 -7.12 5.44 -12.04
C PHE A 275 -5.91 5.93 -11.26
N GLN A 276 -4.99 6.66 -11.89
CA GLN A 276 -3.88 7.30 -11.18
C GLN A 276 -4.41 8.33 -10.16
N GLY A 277 -5.41 9.12 -10.56
CA GLY A 277 -6.14 10.02 -9.66
C GLY A 277 -6.82 9.28 -8.52
N MET A 278 -7.44 8.11 -8.78
CA MET A 278 -8.07 7.28 -7.75
C MET A 278 -7.09 6.81 -6.67
N ILE A 279 -5.88 6.44 -7.06
CA ILE A 279 -4.82 6.05 -6.11
C ILE A 279 -4.38 7.25 -5.28
N GLN A 280 -4.11 8.39 -5.92
CA GLN A 280 -3.72 9.61 -5.20
C GLN A 280 -4.83 10.11 -4.26
N ALA A 281 -6.07 10.04 -4.71
CA ALA A 281 -7.26 10.35 -3.93
C ALA A 281 -7.42 9.41 -2.73
N MET A 282 -7.07 8.13 -2.85
CA MET A 282 -7.16 7.17 -1.73
C MET A 282 -6.17 7.53 -0.63
N SER A 283 -4.94 7.88 -0.98
CA SER A 283 -3.94 8.36 -0.02
C SER A 283 -4.40 9.64 0.69
N SER A 284 -5.00 10.59 -0.05
CA SER A 284 -5.60 11.80 0.52
C SER A 284 -6.77 11.48 1.45
N ALA A 285 -7.66 10.56 1.05
CA ALA A 285 -8.81 10.13 1.83
C ALA A 285 -8.41 9.48 3.16
N CYS A 286 -7.42 8.59 3.15
CA CYS A 286 -6.88 7.95 4.36
C CYS A 286 -6.31 8.99 5.35
N THR A 287 -5.61 9.99 4.83
CA THR A 287 -5.06 11.08 5.66
C THR A 287 -6.18 11.93 6.24
N ALA A 288 -7.15 12.33 5.41
CA ALA A 288 -8.31 13.11 5.84
C ALA A 288 -9.17 12.37 6.86
N LEU A 289 -9.40 11.06 6.66
CA LEU A 289 -10.12 10.18 7.59
C LEU A 289 -9.47 10.21 8.96
N LEU A 290 -8.16 9.95 9.04
CA LEU A 290 -7.46 9.86 10.32
C LEU A 290 -7.62 11.15 11.13
N VAL A 291 -7.40 12.32 10.50
CA VAL A 291 -7.52 13.61 11.19
C VAL A 291 -8.99 13.89 11.56
N ALA A 292 -9.95 13.55 10.69
CA ALA A 292 -11.37 13.76 10.95
C ALA A 292 -11.88 12.90 12.11
N GLU A 293 -11.47 11.64 12.22
CA GLU A 293 -11.83 10.77 13.35
C GLU A 293 -11.18 11.19 14.66
N MET A 294 -9.96 11.72 14.62
CA MET A 294 -9.27 12.18 15.83
C MET A 294 -9.92 13.41 16.46
N ILE A 295 -10.62 14.23 15.68
CA ILE A 295 -11.17 15.52 16.11
C ILE A 295 -12.69 15.52 16.19
N GLY A 296 -13.38 14.89 15.23
CA GLY A 296 -14.80 15.11 15.01
C GLY A 296 -15.71 13.93 15.35
N VAL A 297 -15.32 12.69 15.05
CA VAL A 297 -16.28 11.57 15.09
C VAL A 297 -16.15 10.78 16.39
N GLU A 298 -17.29 10.38 16.98
CA GLU A 298 -17.34 9.60 18.23
C GLU A 298 -17.11 8.08 18.03
N SER A 299 -16.66 7.67 16.85
CA SER A 299 -16.35 6.27 16.54
C SER A 299 -15.33 6.19 15.40
N GLY A 300 -14.47 5.18 15.45
CA GLY A 300 -13.42 4.96 14.46
C GLY A 300 -12.08 4.64 15.12
N LEU A 301 -11.12 4.18 14.32
CA LEU A 301 -9.77 3.88 14.79
C LEU A 301 -9.01 5.14 15.20
N GLY A 302 -9.18 6.26 14.48
CA GLY A 302 -8.59 7.55 14.86
C GLY A 302 -9.14 8.08 16.19
N TRP A 303 -10.45 7.94 16.40
CA TRP A 303 -11.08 8.28 17.68
C TRP A 303 -10.55 7.39 18.82
N TYR A 304 -10.47 6.07 18.58
CA TYR A 304 -9.95 5.12 19.57
C TYR A 304 -8.50 5.44 19.98
N ILE A 305 -7.65 5.82 19.02
CA ILE A 305 -6.27 6.25 19.30
C ILE A 305 -6.27 7.44 20.26
N THR A 306 -7.04 8.49 19.96
CA THR A 306 -7.13 9.68 20.83
C THR A 306 -7.69 9.32 22.21
N TRP A 307 -8.72 8.47 22.26
CA TRP A 307 -9.33 8.03 23.51
C TRP A 307 -8.31 7.29 24.39
N GLN A 308 -7.66 6.24 23.88
CA GLN A 308 -6.68 5.46 24.66
C GLN A 308 -5.45 6.28 25.05
N LYS A 309 -5.03 7.22 24.20
CA LYS A 309 -3.98 8.20 24.54
C LYS A 309 -4.35 9.03 25.75
N SER A 310 -5.58 9.53 25.83
CA SER A 310 -6.06 10.34 26.96
C SER A 310 -6.09 9.57 28.28
N TRP A 311 -6.27 8.25 28.24
CA TRP A 311 -6.20 7.36 29.41
C TRP A 311 -4.79 6.82 29.70
N ALA A 312 -3.77 7.29 28.98
CA ALA A 312 -2.40 6.77 29.05
C ALA A 312 -2.27 5.25 28.79
N GLU A 313 -3.25 4.65 28.10
CA GLU A 313 -3.23 3.25 27.67
C GLU A 313 -2.54 3.11 26.31
N TYR A 314 -1.23 3.41 26.29
CA TYR A 314 -0.45 3.44 25.06
C TYR A 314 -0.37 2.07 24.38
N GLY A 315 -0.47 0.95 25.11
CA GLY A 315 -0.51 -0.40 24.52
C GLY A 315 -1.70 -0.56 23.56
N LYS A 316 -2.88 -0.11 23.98
CA LYS A 316 -4.09 -0.08 23.15
C LYS A 316 -3.98 0.94 22.02
N MET A 317 -3.42 2.11 22.29
CA MET A 317 -3.18 3.17 21.30
C MET A 317 -2.30 2.67 20.14
N TYR A 318 -1.13 2.09 20.45
CA TYR A 318 -0.22 1.55 19.42
C TYR A 318 -0.84 0.37 18.68
N GLY A 319 -1.61 -0.48 19.36
CA GLY A 319 -2.35 -1.57 18.71
C GLY A 319 -3.31 -1.07 17.64
N ALA A 320 -4.05 0.01 17.92
CA ALA A 320 -4.92 0.64 16.93
C ALA A 320 -4.15 1.33 15.79
N ILE A 321 -3.00 1.95 16.07
CA ILE A 321 -2.11 2.52 15.03
C ILE A 321 -1.62 1.43 14.06
N ILE A 322 -1.19 0.27 14.59
CA ILE A 322 -0.77 -0.86 13.76
C ILE A 322 -1.94 -1.34 12.90
N LEU A 323 -3.13 -1.48 13.50
CA LEU A 323 -4.32 -1.95 12.81
C LEU A 323 -4.75 -1.01 11.67
N ILE A 324 -4.80 0.31 11.89
CA ILE A 324 -5.15 1.27 10.83
C ILE A 324 -4.11 1.28 9.70
N CYS A 325 -2.81 1.14 10.01
CA CYS A 325 -1.77 1.00 9.01
C CYS A 325 -1.98 -0.24 8.13
N LEU A 326 -2.29 -1.39 8.73
CA LEU A 326 -2.57 -2.62 7.99
C LEU A 326 -3.80 -2.47 7.08
N ILE A 327 -4.86 -1.82 7.58
CA ILE A 327 -6.07 -1.55 6.80
C ILE A 327 -5.77 -0.64 5.61
N PHE A 328 -5.05 0.47 5.80
CA PHE A 328 -4.73 1.40 4.72
C PHE A 328 -3.80 0.76 3.67
N VAL A 329 -2.84 -0.06 4.09
CA VAL A 329 -2.03 -0.86 3.16
C VAL A 329 -2.93 -1.82 2.37
N GLY A 330 -3.86 -2.51 3.05
CA GLY A 330 -4.82 -3.41 2.42
C GLY A 330 -5.72 -2.72 1.39
N VAL A 331 -6.31 -1.57 1.73
CA VAL A 331 -7.18 -0.80 0.83
C VAL A 331 -6.41 -0.32 -0.39
N ASN A 332 -5.20 0.22 -0.22
CA ASN A 332 -4.36 0.66 -1.34
C ASN A 332 -3.93 -0.52 -2.22
N PHE A 333 -3.59 -1.66 -1.62
CA PHE A 333 -3.25 -2.88 -2.35
C PHE A 333 -4.42 -3.36 -3.21
N ILE A 334 -5.63 -3.45 -2.63
CA ILE A 334 -6.85 -3.84 -3.35
C ILE A 334 -7.11 -2.89 -4.52
N LEU A 335 -6.99 -1.58 -4.31
CA LEU A 335 -7.16 -0.59 -5.38
C LEU A 335 -6.11 -0.75 -6.50
N GLY A 336 -4.87 -1.06 -6.14
CA GLY A 336 -3.81 -1.38 -7.10
C GLY A 336 -4.11 -2.63 -7.93
N CYS A 337 -4.64 -3.69 -7.30
CA CYS A 337 -5.07 -4.90 -8.00
C CYS A 337 -6.26 -4.65 -8.95
N ILE A 338 -7.21 -3.79 -8.54
CA ILE A 338 -8.32 -3.39 -9.41
C ILE A 338 -7.76 -2.63 -10.62
N ARG A 339 -6.86 -1.67 -10.40
CA ARG A 339 -6.20 -0.91 -11.47
C ARG A 339 -5.50 -1.83 -12.46
N SER A 340 -4.64 -2.74 -12.00
CA SER A 340 -3.90 -3.63 -12.91
C SER A 340 -4.84 -4.51 -13.71
N ARG A 341 -5.92 -5.04 -13.10
CA ARG A 341 -6.93 -5.83 -13.81
C ARG A 341 -7.70 -5.03 -14.87
N VAL A 342 -8.04 -3.77 -14.61
CA VAL A 342 -8.77 -2.92 -15.56
C VAL A 342 -7.86 -2.39 -16.68
N LEU A 343 -6.59 -2.10 -16.36
CA LEU A 343 -5.62 -1.54 -17.29
C LEU A 343 -4.72 -2.58 -17.98
N ARG A 344 -5.07 -3.87 -17.93
CA ARG A 344 -4.30 -4.96 -18.61
C ARG A 344 -4.05 -4.69 -20.08
N TRP A 345 -4.94 -3.96 -20.74
CA TRP A 345 -4.81 -3.61 -22.16
C TRP A 345 -3.66 -2.61 -22.43
N GLN A 346 -3.23 -1.84 -21.43
CA GLN A 346 -2.08 -0.92 -21.54
C GLN A 346 -0.74 -1.58 -21.22
N GLU A 347 -0.73 -2.57 -20.33
CA GLU A 347 0.51 -3.26 -19.90
C GLU A 347 1.22 -3.97 -21.07
N GLY A 348 0.54 -4.25 -22.18
CA GLY A 348 1.15 -4.77 -23.41
C GLY A 348 2.01 -3.77 -24.20
N MET A 349 1.98 -2.47 -23.87
CA MET A 349 2.71 -1.43 -24.60
C MET A 349 4.09 -1.09 -24.00
N VAL A 350 4.36 -1.50 -22.75
CA VAL A 350 5.67 -1.30 -22.11
C VAL A 350 6.14 -2.66 -21.60
N LYS A 351 7.00 -3.30 -22.41
CA LYS A 351 7.83 -4.41 -21.91
C LYS A 351 8.86 -3.81 -20.94
N GLU A 352 8.64 -4.00 -19.64
CA GLU A 352 9.70 -3.85 -18.62
C GLU A 352 10.65 -5.06 -18.61
#